data_AF-A0A3L7UXQ3-F1
#
_entry.id   AF-A0A3L7UXQ3-F1
#
_cell.length_a   1.000
_cell.length_b   1.000
_cell.length_c   1.000
_cell.angle_alpha   90.00
_cell.angle_beta   90.00
_cell.angle_gamma   90.00
#
_symmetry.space_group_name_H-M   'P 1'
#
loop_
_entity.id
_entity.type
_entity.pdbx_description
1 polymer ?
#
loop_
_entity_poly.entity_id
_entity_poly.type
_entity_poly.pdbx_seq_one_letter_code
_entity_poly.pdbx_strand_id
1 'polypeptide(L)'
;MSSNVSFKSRLPDLTNQIVETYQQINSINHLGHSALPSREAIIQILFDLTEVLYPGYRRRQNLHLGNVVYHTGDLIDAIFDSLTEQIARALEHESRVSPPVDADGSAIDFLTPAQVRTFTFLETIPEMRRMLAADVQAAFD
;
A
#
# COMPACT_ATOMS: atom_id res chain seq x y z
N MET A 1 -21.74 51.40 6.75
CA MET A 1 -21.91 50.30 5.77
C MET A 1 -20.74 49.36 5.91
N SER A 2 -20.89 48.31 6.71
CA SER A 2 -19.81 47.35 6.95
C SER A 2 -19.87 46.30 5.85
N SER A 3 -19.01 46.45 4.86
CA SER A 3 -18.76 45.43 3.84
C SER A 3 -18.40 44.13 4.54
N ASN A 4 -19.31 43.17 4.46
CA ASN A 4 -19.12 41.82 4.96
C ASN A 4 -18.03 41.18 4.08
N VAL A 5 -16.76 41.33 4.47
CA VAL A 5 -15.62 40.74 3.76
C VAL A 5 -15.79 39.23 3.87
N SER A 6 -16.29 38.62 2.80
CA SER A 6 -16.45 37.18 2.74
C SER A 6 -15.07 36.56 2.84
N PHE A 7 -14.76 35.90 3.96
CA PHE A 7 -13.46 35.22 4.14
C PHE A 7 -13.16 34.23 3.00
N LYS A 8 -14.17 33.74 2.29
CA LYS A 8 -14.02 32.94 1.07
C LYS A 8 -13.23 33.65 -0.02
N SER A 9 -13.33 34.97 -0.16
CA SER A 9 -12.59 35.73 -1.18
C SER A 9 -11.09 35.82 -0.90
N ARG A 10 -10.65 35.52 0.34
CA ARG A 10 -9.25 35.52 0.77
C ARG A 10 -8.59 34.13 0.71
N LEU A 11 -9.39 33.08 0.51
CA LEU A 11 -8.86 31.71 0.40
C LEU A 11 -7.90 31.54 -0.79
N PRO A 12 -8.14 32.12 -1.98
CA PRO A 12 -7.18 32.00 -3.09
C PRO A 12 -5.79 32.54 -2.75
N ASP A 13 -5.72 33.70 -2.07
CA ASP A 13 -4.44 34.29 -1.66
C ASP A 13 -3.69 33.42 -0.65
N LEU A 14 -4.41 32.84 0.33
CA LEU A 14 -3.83 31.90 1.29
C LEU A 14 -3.35 30.62 0.60
N THR A 15 -4.13 30.08 -0.34
CA THR A 15 -3.71 28.92 -1.13
C THR A 15 -2.41 29.21 -1.89
N ASN A 16 -2.30 30.38 -2.53
CA ASN A 16 -1.07 30.76 -3.24
C ASN A 16 0.13 30.85 -2.28
N GLN A 17 -0.04 31.45 -1.11
CA GLN A 17 1.03 31.51 -0.08
C GLN A 17 1.46 30.11 0.35
N ILE A 18 0.51 29.20 0.59
CA ILE A 18 0.83 27.81 0.96
C ILE A 18 1.56 27.10 -0.19
N VAL A 19 1.08 27.22 -1.43
CA VAL A 19 1.71 26.59 -2.60
C VAL A 19 3.12 27.12 -2.83
N GLU A 20 3.36 28.41 -2.58
CA GLU A 20 4.70 29.00 -2.64
C GLU A 20 5.64 28.33 -1.63
N THR A 21 5.15 27.99 -0.42
CA THR A 21 5.97 27.24 0.55
C THR A 21 6.38 25.86 0.05
N TYR A 22 5.64 25.23 -0.87
CA TYR A 22 6.00 23.92 -1.41
C TYR A 22 7.27 23.98 -2.26
N GLN A 23 7.52 25.10 -2.94
CA GLN A 23 8.75 25.33 -3.69
C GLN A 23 9.92 25.67 -2.78
N GLN A 24 9.64 26.32 -1.65
CA GLN A 24 10.64 26.75 -0.66
C GLN A 24 11.07 25.61 0.26
N ILE A 25 10.15 24.71 0.62
CA ILE A 25 10.34 23.61 1.57
C ILE A 25 10.25 22.27 0.85
N ASN A 26 11.39 21.74 0.39
CA ASN A 26 11.41 20.48 -0.37
C ASN A 26 11.50 19.21 0.49
N SER A 27 11.64 19.34 1.81
CA SER A 27 11.90 18.20 2.71
C SER A 27 10.64 17.47 3.20
N ILE A 28 9.47 18.09 3.10
CA ILE A 28 8.19 17.55 3.60
C ILE A 28 7.13 17.40 2.50
N ASN A 29 7.54 17.54 1.24
CA ASN A 29 6.67 17.49 0.08
C ASN A 29 7.19 16.45 -0.90
N HIS A 30 6.29 15.62 -1.42
CA HIS A 30 6.57 14.68 -2.51
C HIS A 30 5.66 15.02 -3.69
N LEU A 31 6.04 16.04 -4.44
CA LEU A 31 5.29 16.56 -5.58
C LEU A 31 6.04 16.19 -6.87
N GLY A 32 5.51 15.23 -7.63
CA GLY A 32 6.20 14.72 -8.83
C GLY A 32 5.51 13.50 -9.47
N HIS A 33 6.16 12.95 -10.49
CA HIS A 33 5.58 11.91 -11.37
C HIS A 33 5.76 10.46 -10.87
N SER A 34 6.48 10.24 -9.77
CA SER A 34 6.63 8.90 -9.16
C SER A 34 5.78 8.82 -7.90
N ALA A 35 4.81 7.91 -7.89
CA ALA A 35 3.89 7.74 -6.79
C ALA A 35 4.57 6.99 -5.64
N LEU A 36 4.53 7.54 -4.43
CA LEU A 36 4.91 6.80 -3.22
C LEU A 36 3.93 5.63 -2.97
N PRO A 37 4.34 4.62 -2.19
CA PRO A 37 3.42 3.62 -1.68
C PRO A 37 2.23 4.28 -0.98
N SER A 38 1.02 3.84 -1.32
CA SER A 38 -0.22 4.34 -0.74
C SER A 38 -0.48 3.66 0.58
N ARG A 39 -0.57 4.47 1.65
CA ARG A 39 -0.96 3.99 2.98
C ARG A 39 -2.33 3.31 2.97
N GLU A 40 -3.29 3.84 2.20
CA GLU A 40 -4.63 3.28 2.09
C GLU A 40 -4.61 1.92 1.40
N ALA A 41 -3.82 1.78 0.32
CA ALA A 41 -3.65 0.50 -0.36
C ALA A 41 -3.00 -0.55 0.56
N ILE A 42 -1.96 -0.18 1.30
CA ILE A 42 -1.30 -1.08 2.26
C ILE A 42 -2.27 -1.56 3.34
N ILE A 43 -3.10 -0.66 3.88
CA ILE A 43 -4.14 -1.02 4.86
C ILE A 43 -5.13 -2.01 4.25
N GLN A 44 -5.56 -1.80 3.01
CA GLN A 44 -6.50 -2.70 2.35
C GLN A 44 -5.88 -4.08 2.10
N ILE A 45 -4.61 -4.14 1.66
CA ILE A 45 -3.85 -5.40 1.53
C ILE A 45 -3.79 -6.16 2.86
N LEU A 46 -3.55 -5.47 3.98
CA LEU A 46 -3.54 -6.10 5.30
C LEU A 46 -4.91 -6.67 5.69
N PHE A 47 -6.00 -5.99 5.36
CA PHE A 47 -7.34 -6.53 5.58
C PHE A 47 -7.61 -7.79 4.75
N ASP A 48 -7.20 -7.78 3.49
CA ASP A 48 -7.43 -8.92 2.59
C ASP A 48 -6.56 -10.12 2.99
N LEU A 49 -5.30 -9.88 3.38
CA LEU A 49 -4.44 -10.91 3.99
C LEU A 49 -5.07 -11.49 5.26
N THR A 50 -5.63 -10.65 6.12
CA THR A 50 -6.30 -11.13 7.35
C THR A 50 -7.50 -12.02 7.03
N GLU A 51 -8.27 -11.71 5.98
CA GLU A 51 -9.39 -12.56 5.52
C GLU A 51 -8.90 -13.92 5.00
N VAL A 52 -7.74 -13.95 4.31
CA VAL A 52 -7.10 -15.21 3.88
C VAL A 52 -6.57 -16.02 5.06
N LEU A 53 -5.97 -15.37 6.06
CA LEU A 53 -5.38 -16.03 7.23
C LEU A 53 -6.47 -16.63 8.14
N TYR A 54 -7.55 -15.88 8.36
CA TYR A 54 -8.65 -16.21 9.28
C TYR A 54 -10.02 -16.23 8.58
N PRO A 55 -10.25 -17.12 7.61
CA PRO A 55 -11.49 -17.15 6.86
C PRO A 55 -12.68 -17.42 7.78
N GLY A 56 -13.74 -16.61 7.66
CA GLY A 56 -14.96 -16.74 8.46
C GLY A 56 -15.01 -15.90 9.74
N TYR A 57 -13.89 -15.34 10.21
CA TYR A 57 -13.84 -14.51 11.43
C TYR A 57 -14.07 -13.01 11.17
N ARG A 58 -14.15 -12.60 9.91
CA ARG A 58 -14.16 -11.20 9.50
C ARG A 58 -15.35 -10.89 8.61
N ARG A 59 -15.13 -10.54 7.33
CA ARG A 59 -16.16 -9.90 6.49
C ARG A 59 -17.21 -10.89 6.01
N ARG A 60 -16.84 -12.11 5.61
CA ARG A 60 -17.80 -13.12 5.12
C ARG A 60 -18.08 -14.21 6.15
N GLN A 61 -19.33 -14.29 6.60
CA GLN A 61 -19.80 -15.24 7.62
C GLN A 61 -20.40 -16.55 7.05
N ASN A 62 -20.54 -16.67 5.73
CA ASN A 62 -21.12 -17.85 5.05
C ASN A 62 -20.10 -18.63 4.22
N LEU A 63 -18.84 -18.66 4.66
CA LEU A 63 -17.79 -19.44 3.99
C LEU A 63 -17.90 -20.92 4.39
N HIS A 64 -17.81 -21.79 3.39
CA HIS A 64 -17.79 -23.23 3.55
C HIS A 64 -16.89 -23.86 2.47
N LEU A 65 -16.53 -25.13 2.62
CA LEU A 65 -15.56 -25.79 1.72
C LEU A 65 -15.93 -25.71 0.23
N GLY A 66 -17.24 -25.69 -0.09
CA GLY A 66 -17.71 -25.54 -1.48
C GLY A 66 -17.53 -24.14 -2.11
N ASN A 67 -17.29 -23.08 -1.33
CA ASN A 67 -17.14 -21.71 -1.85
C ASN A 67 -15.81 -21.03 -1.48
N VAL A 68 -15.10 -21.54 -0.47
CA VAL A 68 -13.89 -20.91 0.08
C VAL A 68 -12.77 -20.83 -0.96
N VAL A 69 -12.65 -21.81 -1.86
CA VAL A 69 -11.64 -21.82 -2.92
C VAL A 69 -11.77 -20.60 -3.84
N TYR A 70 -12.99 -20.25 -4.25
CA TYR A 70 -13.23 -19.08 -5.09
C TYR A 70 -12.92 -17.78 -4.36
N HIS A 71 -13.34 -17.68 -3.09
CA HIS A 71 -13.09 -16.49 -2.30
C HIS A 71 -11.60 -16.28 -2.00
N THR A 72 -10.89 -17.33 -1.60
CA THR A 72 -9.45 -17.27 -1.37
C THR A 72 -8.70 -16.96 -2.67
N GLY A 73 -9.10 -17.56 -3.79
CA GLY A 73 -8.49 -17.28 -5.10
C GLY A 73 -8.61 -15.81 -5.50
N ASP A 74 -9.81 -15.25 -5.41
CA ASP A 74 -10.11 -13.84 -5.69
C ASP A 74 -9.27 -12.88 -4.81
N LEU A 75 -9.15 -13.18 -3.51
CA LEU A 75 -8.32 -12.39 -2.60
C LEU A 75 -6.83 -12.49 -2.94
N ILE A 76 -6.32 -13.70 -3.22
CA ILE A 76 -4.90 -13.89 -3.55
C ILE A 76 -4.52 -13.14 -4.83
N ASP A 77 -5.38 -13.15 -5.84
CA ASP A 77 -5.19 -12.41 -7.09
C ASP A 77 -5.15 -10.89 -6.83
N ALA A 78 -6.15 -10.36 -6.11
CA ALA A 78 -6.22 -8.94 -5.76
C ALA A 78 -5.03 -8.47 -4.89
N ILE A 79 -4.59 -9.31 -3.93
CA ILE A 79 -3.42 -9.04 -3.11
C ILE A 79 -2.16 -9.03 -3.98
N PHE A 80 -2.01 -9.97 -4.91
CA PHE A 80 -0.84 -10.05 -5.78
C PHE A 80 -0.66 -8.76 -6.60
N ASP A 81 -1.72 -8.29 -7.25
CA ASP A 81 -1.66 -7.07 -8.05
C ASP A 81 -1.36 -5.83 -7.19
N SER A 82 -2.12 -5.67 -6.11
CA SER A 82 -2.00 -4.50 -5.24
C SER A 82 -0.65 -4.43 -4.54
N LEU A 83 -0.17 -5.56 -4.00
CA LEU A 83 1.11 -5.61 -3.30
C LEU A 83 2.29 -5.43 -4.25
N THR A 84 2.21 -6.00 -5.46
CA THR A 84 3.20 -5.78 -6.52
C THR A 84 3.34 -4.30 -6.85
N GLU A 85 2.22 -3.60 -7.02
CA GLU A 85 2.25 -2.16 -7.26
C GLU A 85 2.92 -1.40 -6.10
N GLN A 86 2.57 -1.72 -4.85
CA GLN A 86 3.16 -1.03 -3.69
C GLN A 86 4.65 -1.33 -3.52
N ILE A 87 5.09 -2.55 -3.78
CA ILE A 87 6.52 -2.93 -3.74
C ILE A 87 7.28 -2.23 -4.88
N ALA A 88 6.73 -2.18 -6.10
CA ALA A 88 7.37 -1.50 -7.22
C ALA A 88 7.59 0.00 -6.92
N ARG A 89 6.58 0.67 -6.37
CA ARG A 89 6.68 2.07 -5.92
C ARG A 89 7.72 2.26 -4.82
N ALA A 90 7.82 1.31 -3.88
CA ALA A 90 8.81 1.37 -2.81
C ALA A 90 10.25 1.19 -3.36
N LEU A 91 10.46 0.25 -4.29
CA LEU A 91 11.75 0.02 -4.94
C LEU A 91 12.17 1.22 -5.80
N GLU A 92 11.23 1.80 -6.55
CA GLU A 92 11.49 3.01 -7.33
C GLU A 92 11.92 4.16 -6.39
N HIS A 93 11.20 4.39 -5.30
CA HIS A 93 11.56 5.41 -4.31
C HIS A 93 12.94 5.15 -3.69
N GLU A 94 13.24 3.91 -3.28
CA GLU A 94 14.55 3.54 -2.72
C GLU A 94 15.68 3.83 -3.69
N SER A 95 15.52 3.49 -4.98
CA SER A 95 16.51 3.79 -6.03
C SER A 95 16.76 5.28 -6.24
N ARG A 96 15.78 6.15 -5.95
CA ARG A 96 15.93 7.61 -6.04
C ARG A 96 16.64 8.19 -4.82
N VAL A 97 16.38 7.65 -3.63
CA VAL A 97 17.00 8.09 -2.38
C VAL A 97 18.43 7.58 -2.25
N SER A 98 18.69 6.35 -2.71
CA SER A 98 19.99 5.69 -2.68
C SER A 98 20.31 5.09 -4.05
N PRO A 99 20.72 5.92 -5.03
CA PRO A 99 20.98 5.45 -6.38
C PRO A 99 22.12 4.43 -6.41
N PRO A 100 22.00 3.37 -7.25
CA PRO A 100 23.08 2.43 -7.47
C PRO A 100 24.32 3.15 -8.03
N VAL A 101 25.51 2.70 -7.63
CA VAL A 101 26.80 3.29 -8.03
C VAL A 101 27.01 3.24 -9.55
N ASP A 102 26.38 2.27 -10.25
CA ASP A 102 26.59 1.98 -11.67
C ASP A 102 25.32 2.17 -12.54
N ALA A 103 24.41 3.07 -12.15
CA ALA A 103 23.19 3.32 -12.94
C ALA A 103 23.55 3.99 -14.29
N ASP A 104 23.45 3.24 -15.40
CA ASP A 104 23.85 3.68 -16.75
C ASP A 104 22.82 4.58 -17.47
N GLY A 105 21.76 5.00 -16.78
CA GLY A 105 20.69 5.83 -17.34
C GLY A 105 19.63 5.05 -18.13
N SER A 106 19.69 3.72 -18.18
CA SER A 106 18.60 2.88 -18.68
C SER A 106 17.37 2.93 -17.77
N ALA A 107 16.19 2.70 -18.37
CA ALA A 107 14.96 2.58 -17.62
C ALA A 107 15.04 1.34 -16.71
N ILE A 108 15.06 1.56 -15.40
CA ILE A 108 15.12 0.47 -14.41
C ILE A 108 13.74 -0.17 -14.32
N ASP A 109 13.66 -1.48 -14.56
CA ASP A 109 12.44 -2.26 -14.33
C ASP A 109 12.30 -2.62 -12.84
N PHE A 110 11.32 -2.01 -12.18
CA PHE A 110 10.95 -2.33 -10.79
C PHE A 110 9.78 -3.31 -10.69
N LEU A 111 9.07 -3.58 -11.78
CA LEU A 111 7.87 -4.41 -11.77
C LEU A 111 8.22 -5.89 -11.63
N THR A 112 9.16 -6.38 -12.43
CA THR A 112 9.61 -7.78 -12.34
C THR A 112 10.11 -8.16 -10.94
N PRO A 113 11.06 -7.42 -10.32
CA PRO A 113 11.48 -7.75 -8.95
C PRO A 113 10.36 -7.60 -7.92
N ALA A 114 9.40 -6.68 -8.12
CA ALA A 114 8.23 -6.57 -7.26
C ALA A 114 7.34 -7.81 -7.35
N GLN A 115 7.01 -8.29 -8.56
CA GLN A 115 6.21 -9.50 -8.77
C GLN A 115 6.84 -10.72 -8.11
N VAL A 116 8.15 -10.90 -8.25
CA VAL A 116 8.89 -12.00 -7.60
C VAL A 116 8.77 -11.90 -6.08
N ARG A 117 9.01 -10.73 -5.50
CA ARG A 117 8.91 -10.52 -4.04
C ARG A 117 7.49 -10.75 -3.53
N THR A 118 6.48 -10.27 -4.26
CA THR A 118 5.07 -10.50 -3.93
C THR A 118 4.76 -12.00 -3.94
N PHE A 119 5.11 -12.71 -5.01
CA PHE A 119 4.85 -14.14 -5.13
C PHE A 119 5.53 -14.93 -4.00
N THR A 120 6.81 -14.69 -3.76
CA THR A 120 7.56 -15.34 -2.67
C THR A 120 6.93 -15.08 -1.30
N PHE A 121 6.42 -13.88 -1.05
CA PHE A 121 5.68 -13.59 0.17
C PHE A 121 4.38 -14.40 0.25
N LEU A 122 3.58 -14.46 -0.82
CA LEU A 122 2.32 -15.21 -0.84
C LEU A 122 2.53 -16.72 -0.63
N GLU A 123 3.64 -17.27 -1.12
CA GLU A 123 4.03 -18.67 -0.87
C GLU A 123 4.22 -19.00 0.63
N THR A 124 4.47 -18.01 1.47
CA THR A 124 4.62 -18.20 2.91
C THR A 124 3.28 -18.28 3.66
N ILE A 125 2.16 -17.90 3.03
CA ILE A 125 0.83 -17.84 3.68
C ILE A 125 0.43 -19.18 4.35
N PRO A 126 0.59 -20.36 3.70
CA PRO A 126 0.24 -21.63 4.34
C PRO A 126 1.01 -21.88 5.64
N GLU A 127 2.30 -21.52 5.69
CA GLU A 127 3.11 -21.67 6.90
C GLU A 127 2.75 -20.62 7.95
N MET A 128 2.51 -19.37 7.55
CA MET A 128 2.00 -18.32 8.45
C MET A 128 0.71 -18.77 9.14
N ARG A 129 -0.21 -19.43 8.42
CA ARG A 129 -1.44 -19.96 9.04
C ARG A 129 -1.18 -21.05 10.08
N ARG A 130 -0.14 -21.89 9.90
CA ARG A 130 0.26 -22.90 10.90
C ARG A 130 0.83 -22.25 12.15
N MET A 131 1.70 -21.25 11.98
CA MET A 131 2.29 -20.48 13.08
C MET A 131 1.21 -19.75 13.88
N LEU A 132 0.33 -19.00 13.20
CA LEU A 132 -0.73 -18.22 13.84
C LEU A 132 -1.75 -19.09 14.58
N ALA A 133 -1.95 -20.34 14.16
CA ALA A 133 -2.78 -21.28 14.91
C ALA A 133 -2.18 -21.62 16.28
N ALA A 134 -0.85 -21.76 16.37
CA ALA A 134 -0.15 -21.93 17.63
C ALA A 134 -0.24 -20.67 18.51
N ASP A 135 -0.13 -19.48 17.92
CA ASP A 135 -0.27 -18.21 18.64
C ASP A 135 -1.68 -18.04 19.23
N VAL A 136 -2.72 -18.46 18.50
CA VAL A 136 -4.10 -18.45 19.03
C VAL A 136 -4.25 -19.39 20.22
N GLN A 137 -3.66 -20.59 20.16
CA GLN A 137 -3.67 -21.51 21.30
C GLN A 137 -2.92 -20.93 22.51
N ALA A 138 -1.74 -20.37 22.28
CA ALA A 138 -0.93 -19.75 23.32
C ALA A 138 -1.60 -18.53 23.97
N ALA A 139 -2.47 -17.82 23.24
CA ALA A 139 -3.27 -16.72 23.80
C ALA A 139 -4.49 -17.20 24.60
N PHE A 140 -4.95 -18.43 24.38
CA PHE A 140 -6.05 -19.05 25.12
C PHE A 140 -5.57 -19.68 26.43
N ASP A 141 -4.40 -20.31 26.41
CA ASP A 141 -3.74 -20.94 27.56
C ASP A 141 -3.28 -19.91 28.62
#